data_AF-A0A154M4A8-F1
#
_entry.id   AF-A0A154M4A8-F1
#
_cell.length_a   1.000
_cell.length_b   1.000
_cell.length_c   1.000
_cell.angle_alpha   90.00
_cell.angle_beta   90.00
_cell.angle_gamma   90.00
#
_symmetry.space_group_name_H-M   'P 1'
#
loop_
_entity.id
_entity.type
_entity.pdbx_description
1 polymer ?
#
loop_
_entity_poly.entity_id
_entity_poly.type
_entity_poly.pdbx_seq_one_letter_code
_entity_poly.pdbx_strand_id
1 'polypeptide(L)'
;MPDVDYYEVLGVGEAASVNEIKTAYRRLAKSHHPDTGGSALTFQLVREAYDTLSDPLRRAGYDAGGRSVRAPIRPRPRRRFGDEPGYEPEPVVIDPEDLEWWEFAAQDERVRHGRRRGPGHTPVVAAVGGMVLVLLPVLTGVGFSAPTLIVWLILTAGTALLVQRLARGYLAASRARNRFAAEFGGKRVFGTPGTETDELAERLTADLLERYLTRLPGARIFHGLSWPDSVFADIDHAVLCGKRLVLIESKLWLPGHYETDDDGRLLRNGRAFRGGGSRLTESVAEYRRILPGVAVRGAMIVYPSRTGEVTTEYEDLSPAPPMTPEQFLHEIGGWLAAEPSTVDSATMRTVRDRVVGGNA
;
A
#
# COMPACT_ATOMS: atom_id res chain seq x y z
N MET A 1 -7.71 9.49 42.07
CA MET A 1 -7.89 9.43 40.59
C MET A 1 -8.97 8.40 40.35
N PRO A 2 -9.98 8.65 39.51
CA PRO A 2 -11.01 7.65 39.28
C PRO A 2 -10.38 6.44 38.57
N ASP A 3 -10.61 5.29 39.15
CA ASP A 3 -10.33 4.01 38.55
C ASP A 3 -11.30 3.77 37.38
N VAL A 4 -10.80 3.24 36.26
CA VAL A 4 -11.60 3.06 35.04
C VAL A 4 -11.94 1.59 34.85
N ASP A 5 -13.23 1.30 34.67
CA ASP A 5 -13.75 -0.03 34.35
C ASP A 5 -13.84 -0.23 32.84
N TYR A 6 -13.25 -1.31 32.33
CA TYR A 6 -13.24 -1.66 30.91
C TYR A 6 -14.61 -2.10 30.38
N TYR A 7 -15.47 -2.65 31.24
CA TYR A 7 -16.86 -2.96 30.88
C TYR A 7 -17.65 -1.66 30.67
N GLU A 8 -17.43 -0.66 31.53
CA GLU A 8 -18.03 0.67 31.38
C GLU A 8 -17.49 1.42 30.15
N VAL A 9 -16.18 1.34 29.89
CA VAL A 9 -15.55 1.92 28.68
C VAL A 9 -16.18 1.37 27.41
N LEU A 10 -16.44 0.06 27.35
CA LEU A 10 -17.11 -0.56 26.21
C LEU A 10 -18.65 -0.40 26.25
N GLY A 11 -19.22 0.01 27.38
CA GLY A 11 -20.66 0.08 27.59
C GLY A 11 -21.34 -1.29 27.49
N VAL A 12 -20.69 -2.33 28.02
CA VAL A 12 -21.19 -3.71 28.05
C VAL A 12 -21.22 -4.24 29.48
N GLY A 13 -22.07 -5.22 29.77
CA GLY A 13 -22.11 -5.83 31.11
C GLY A 13 -20.97 -6.82 31.36
N GLU A 14 -20.71 -7.13 32.62
CA GLU A 14 -19.70 -8.13 33.03
C GLU A 14 -19.97 -9.54 32.49
N ALA A 15 -21.24 -9.85 32.17
CA ALA A 15 -21.63 -11.13 31.56
C ALA A 15 -21.59 -11.10 30.01
N ALA A 16 -21.13 -10.00 29.41
CA ALA A 16 -21.12 -9.84 27.96
C ALA A 16 -20.28 -10.93 27.30
N SER A 17 -20.84 -11.53 26.26
CA SER A 17 -20.16 -12.46 25.39
C SER A 17 -19.05 -11.75 24.59
N VAL A 18 -18.07 -12.52 24.11
CA VAL A 18 -17.01 -12.00 23.23
C VAL A 18 -17.57 -11.30 22.00
N ASN A 19 -18.72 -11.78 21.48
CA ASN A 19 -19.40 -11.16 20.34
C ASN A 19 -20.00 -9.79 20.68
N GLU A 20 -20.57 -9.63 21.88
CA GLU A 20 -21.09 -8.34 22.35
C GLU A 20 -19.96 -7.35 22.59
N ILE A 21 -18.87 -7.80 23.23
CA ILE A 21 -17.63 -7.02 23.43
C ILE A 21 -17.08 -6.54 22.08
N LYS A 22 -16.97 -7.42 21.10
CA LYS A 22 -16.50 -7.09 19.73
C LYS A 22 -17.46 -6.14 19.00
N THR A 23 -18.76 -6.24 19.26
CA THR A 23 -19.75 -5.36 18.63
C THR A 23 -19.73 -3.97 19.24
N ALA A 24 -19.63 -3.88 20.56
CA ALA A 24 -19.52 -2.63 21.30
C ALA A 24 -18.22 -1.89 20.95
N TYR A 25 -17.10 -2.62 20.90
CA TYR A 25 -15.83 -2.08 20.45
C TYR A 25 -15.92 -1.52 19.02
N ARG A 26 -16.48 -2.26 18.05
CA ARG A 26 -16.66 -1.77 16.67
C ARG A 26 -17.47 -0.48 16.58
N ARG A 27 -18.52 -0.35 17.39
CA ARG A 27 -19.35 0.86 17.48
C ARG A 27 -18.55 2.05 18.03
N LEU A 28 -17.82 1.84 19.12
CA LEU A 28 -17.05 2.89 19.80
C LEU A 28 -15.80 3.29 19.01
N ALA A 29 -15.13 2.34 18.38
CA ALA A 29 -13.99 2.59 17.50
C ALA A 29 -14.39 3.52 16.34
N LYS A 30 -15.58 3.32 15.77
CA LYS A 30 -16.11 4.18 14.70
C LYS A 30 -16.47 5.58 15.20
N SER A 31 -16.98 5.74 16.43
CA SER A 31 -17.39 7.04 16.96
C SER A 31 -16.25 7.84 17.59
N HIS A 32 -15.20 7.17 18.04
CA HIS A 32 -14.04 7.79 18.68
C HIS A 32 -12.79 7.77 17.80
N HIS A 33 -12.92 7.39 16.51
CA HIS A 33 -11.80 7.48 15.58
C HIS A 33 -11.33 8.93 15.44
N PRO A 34 -10.01 9.21 15.52
CA PRO A 34 -9.47 10.56 15.35
C PRO A 34 -9.96 11.27 14.09
N ASP A 35 -10.09 10.53 12.99
CA ASP A 35 -10.57 11.08 11.70
C ASP A 35 -12.04 11.50 11.70
N THR A 36 -12.83 11.05 12.68
CA THR A 36 -14.22 11.49 12.87
C THR A 36 -14.36 12.57 13.95
N GLY A 37 -13.24 13.12 14.43
CA GLY A 37 -13.20 14.12 15.51
C GLY A 37 -13.15 13.53 16.91
N GLY A 38 -12.83 12.22 17.04
CA GLY A 38 -12.63 11.56 18.32
C GLY A 38 -11.29 11.89 18.98
N SER A 39 -11.18 11.68 20.29
CA SER A 39 -9.92 11.85 21.01
C SER A 39 -9.08 10.57 20.95
N ALA A 40 -7.83 10.67 20.49
CA ALA A 40 -6.85 9.57 20.48
C ALA A 40 -6.76 8.84 21.84
N LEU A 41 -6.81 9.60 22.94
CA LEU A 41 -6.78 9.05 24.30
C LEU A 41 -8.02 8.21 24.62
N THR A 42 -9.20 8.63 24.14
CA THR A 42 -10.45 7.87 24.31
C THR A 42 -10.43 6.60 23.44
N PHE A 43 -9.92 6.71 22.21
CA PHE A 43 -9.78 5.57 21.31
C PHE A 43 -8.80 4.52 21.87
N GLN A 44 -7.67 4.96 22.41
CA GLN A 44 -6.69 4.10 23.05
C GLN A 44 -7.29 3.34 24.23
N LEU A 45 -8.08 4.03 25.07
CA LEU A 45 -8.77 3.40 26.21
C LEU A 45 -9.80 2.36 25.77
N VAL A 46 -10.59 2.67 24.72
CA VAL A 46 -11.55 1.73 24.11
C VAL A 46 -10.84 0.50 23.53
N ARG A 47 -9.67 0.69 22.91
CA ARG A 47 -8.83 -0.40 22.39
C ARG A 47 -8.30 -1.27 23.53
N GLU A 48 -7.73 -0.67 24.57
CA GLU A 48 -7.17 -1.40 25.71
C GLU A 48 -8.23 -2.23 26.45
N ALA A 49 -9.44 -1.67 26.60
CA ALA A 49 -10.59 -2.37 27.14
C ALA A 49 -10.97 -3.59 26.29
N TYR A 50 -11.02 -3.43 24.97
CA TYR A 50 -11.31 -4.54 24.05
C TYR A 50 -10.22 -5.63 24.07
N ASP A 51 -8.95 -5.24 24.00
CA ASP A 51 -7.81 -6.18 23.99
C ASP A 51 -7.74 -7.00 25.29
N THR A 52 -8.20 -6.44 26.40
CA THR A 52 -8.26 -7.12 27.70
C THR A 52 -9.50 -8.01 27.81
N LEU A 53 -10.69 -7.51 27.45
CA LEU A 53 -11.94 -8.24 27.67
C LEU A 53 -12.26 -9.28 26.57
N SER A 54 -11.68 -9.15 25.38
CA SER A 54 -11.91 -10.10 24.28
C SER A 54 -11.12 -11.41 24.42
N ASP A 55 -9.99 -11.38 25.15
CA ASP A 55 -9.18 -12.56 25.45
C ASP A 55 -9.63 -13.20 26.78
N PRO A 56 -10.04 -14.48 26.81
CA PRO A 56 -10.55 -15.13 28.03
C PRO A 56 -9.55 -15.15 29.20
N LEU A 57 -8.26 -15.30 28.93
CA LEU A 57 -7.23 -15.35 29.97
C LEU A 57 -6.97 -13.95 30.55
N ARG A 58 -6.90 -12.93 29.69
CA ARG A 58 -6.69 -11.54 30.11
C ARG A 58 -7.91 -11.01 30.85
N ARG A 59 -9.12 -11.36 30.41
CA ARG A 59 -10.37 -11.04 31.10
C ARG A 59 -10.43 -11.67 32.48
N ALA A 60 -10.10 -12.95 32.62
CA ALA A 60 -10.06 -13.61 33.92
C ALA A 60 -9.03 -12.95 34.87
N GLY A 61 -7.87 -12.53 34.34
CA GLY A 61 -6.88 -11.77 35.10
C GLY A 61 -7.37 -10.39 35.53
N TYR A 62 -8.11 -9.70 34.65
CA TYR A 62 -8.73 -8.40 34.93
C TYR A 62 -9.81 -8.51 36.01
N ASP A 63 -10.70 -9.50 35.88
CA ASP A 63 -11.79 -9.74 36.83
C ASP A 63 -11.26 -10.12 38.22
N ALA A 64 -10.11 -10.82 38.29
CA ALA A 64 -9.46 -11.24 39.53
C ALA A 64 -8.60 -10.16 40.20
N GLY A 65 -8.06 -9.20 39.44
CA GLY A 65 -7.05 -8.23 39.88
C GLY A 65 -7.57 -6.94 40.52
N GLY A 66 -8.90 -6.80 40.68
CA GLY A 66 -9.54 -5.54 41.07
C GLY A 66 -9.86 -4.72 39.82
N ARG A 67 -11.16 -4.48 39.60
CA ARG A 67 -11.84 -3.99 38.37
C ARG A 67 -11.53 -2.53 38.02
N SER A 68 -10.27 -2.18 38.07
CA SER A 68 -9.80 -0.81 38.01
C SER A 68 -8.45 -0.79 37.35
N VAL A 69 -8.40 -0.36 36.08
CA VAL A 69 -7.14 0.12 35.54
C VAL A 69 -7.05 1.58 35.93
N ARG A 70 -5.96 1.92 36.62
CA ARG A 70 -5.63 3.31 36.91
C ARG A 70 -5.67 4.04 35.57
N ALA A 71 -6.58 5.03 35.43
CA ALA A 71 -6.75 5.82 34.21
C ALA A 71 -5.39 6.10 33.58
N PRO A 72 -5.21 5.93 32.25
CA PRO A 72 -3.90 5.99 31.63
C PRO A 72 -3.24 7.27 32.12
N ILE A 73 -2.23 7.10 32.99
CA ILE A 73 -1.31 8.18 33.31
C ILE A 73 -0.86 8.57 31.91
N ARG A 74 -1.18 9.80 31.45
CA ARG A 74 -0.62 10.40 30.21
C ARG A 74 0.74 9.76 30.07
N PRO A 75 0.97 8.86 29.10
CA PRO A 75 2.13 8.00 29.17
C PRO A 75 3.29 8.94 29.37
N ARG A 76 3.92 8.90 30.56
CA ARG A 76 5.19 9.60 30.73
C ARG A 76 5.97 9.01 29.58
N PRO A 77 6.41 9.82 28.59
CA PRO A 77 6.99 9.30 27.36
C PRO A 77 7.92 8.21 27.82
N ARG A 78 7.62 6.96 27.43
CA ARG A 78 8.41 5.82 27.89
C ARG A 78 9.82 6.24 27.54
N ARG A 79 10.64 6.57 28.53
CA ARG A 79 12.06 6.82 28.31
C ARG A 79 12.58 5.46 27.89
N ARG A 80 12.45 5.16 26.60
CA ARG A 80 13.11 4.05 25.95
C ARG A 80 14.57 4.29 26.25
N PHE A 81 15.14 3.37 27.01
CA PHE A 81 16.49 3.50 27.51
C PHE A 81 17.42 3.65 26.31
N GLY A 82 18.03 4.83 26.15
CA GLY A 82 18.93 5.15 25.05
C GLY A 82 18.39 6.09 23.98
N ASP A 83 17.10 6.47 23.99
CA ASP A 83 16.56 7.47 23.05
C ASP A 83 16.89 8.90 23.52
N GLU A 84 17.21 9.78 22.58
CA GLU A 84 17.56 11.18 22.83
C GLU A 84 16.28 12.04 22.75
N PRO A 85 15.82 12.67 23.85
CA PRO A 85 14.58 13.45 23.84
C PRO A 85 14.65 14.62 22.87
N GLY A 86 13.72 14.69 21.91
CA GLY A 86 13.68 15.76 20.90
C GLY A 86 14.63 15.57 19.73
N TYR A 87 15.31 14.42 19.63
CA TYR A 87 16.03 14.05 18.42
C TYR A 87 15.04 13.75 17.29
N GLU A 88 15.23 14.42 16.16
CA GLU A 88 14.54 14.14 14.90
C GLU A 88 15.58 13.69 13.88
N PRO A 89 15.44 12.51 13.26
CA PRO A 89 16.32 12.09 12.19
C PRO A 89 16.22 13.07 11.01
N GLU A 90 17.35 13.38 10.38
CA GLU A 90 17.32 14.14 9.14
C GLU A 90 16.61 13.32 8.04
N PRO A 91 15.73 13.95 7.25
CA PRO A 91 15.11 13.30 6.10
C PRO A 91 16.20 12.81 5.13
N VAL A 92 16.12 11.55 4.72
CA VAL A 92 17.05 11.01 3.73
C VAL A 92 16.78 11.65 2.37
N VAL A 93 17.81 12.27 1.80
CA VAL A 93 17.79 12.83 0.45
C VAL A 93 18.88 12.13 -0.35
N ILE A 94 18.45 11.34 -1.32
CA ILE A 94 19.30 10.63 -2.29
C ILE A 94 19.25 11.40 -3.60
N ASP A 95 20.39 11.48 -4.29
CA ASP A 95 20.43 11.96 -5.65
C ASP A 95 19.64 10.98 -6.54
N PRO A 96 18.60 11.44 -7.25
CA PRO A 96 17.83 10.54 -8.08
C PRO A 96 18.63 9.86 -9.20
N GLU A 97 19.77 10.41 -9.61
CA GLU A 97 20.66 9.78 -10.60
C GLU A 97 21.30 8.48 -10.07
N ASP A 98 21.43 8.31 -8.75
CA ASP A 98 21.94 7.08 -8.13
C ASP A 98 20.92 5.93 -8.21
N LEU A 99 19.65 6.24 -8.45
CA LEU A 99 18.57 5.25 -8.56
C LEU A 99 18.46 4.74 -10.00
N GLU A 100 18.95 3.53 -10.28
CA GLU A 100 18.97 2.93 -11.63
C GLU A 100 17.61 2.98 -12.36
N TRP A 101 16.50 2.94 -11.61
CA TRP A 101 15.15 2.95 -12.16
C TRP A 101 14.57 4.34 -12.42
N TRP A 102 15.21 5.41 -11.95
CA TRP A 102 14.66 6.76 -11.95
C TRP A 102 14.44 7.34 -13.36
N GLU A 103 15.42 7.17 -14.24
CA GLU A 103 15.31 7.63 -15.63
C GLU A 103 14.24 6.86 -16.42
N PHE A 104 14.11 5.56 -16.21
CA PHE A 104 13.11 4.74 -16.91
C PHE A 104 11.68 5.10 -16.50
N ALA A 105 11.48 5.47 -15.23
CA ALA A 105 10.19 5.96 -14.73
C ALA A 105 9.75 7.27 -15.43
N ALA A 106 10.69 8.04 -16.00
CA ALA A 106 10.42 9.27 -16.74
C ALA A 106 9.85 9.07 -18.15
N GLN A 107 10.11 7.92 -18.77
CA GLN A 107 9.93 7.75 -20.21
C GLN A 107 8.51 7.28 -20.60
N ASP A 108 7.69 6.82 -19.64
CA ASP A 108 6.31 6.35 -19.91
C ASP A 108 5.27 6.91 -18.94
N GLU A 109 4.91 8.19 -19.13
CA GLU A 109 3.90 8.90 -18.32
C GLU A 109 2.48 8.29 -18.39
N ARG A 110 2.22 7.33 -19.29
CA ARG A 110 0.88 6.78 -19.48
C ARG A 110 0.64 5.59 -18.57
N VAL A 111 -0.11 5.81 -17.49
CA VAL A 111 -0.63 4.73 -16.63
C VAL A 111 -1.52 3.78 -17.44
N ARG A 112 -1.23 2.49 -17.35
CA ARG A 112 -1.86 1.39 -18.07
C ARG A 112 -2.70 0.57 -17.11
N HIS A 113 -3.90 0.20 -17.55
CA HIS A 113 -4.83 -0.61 -16.74
C HIS A 113 -4.96 -2.01 -17.35
N GLY A 114 -4.51 -3.04 -16.62
CA GLY A 114 -4.61 -4.44 -17.03
C GLY A 114 -3.54 -4.96 -18.01
N ARG A 115 -3.62 -6.26 -18.32
CA ARG A 115 -2.55 -7.09 -18.93
C ARG A 115 -2.27 -6.88 -20.43
N ARG A 116 -3.10 -6.14 -21.18
CA ARG A 116 -2.97 -6.08 -22.66
C ARG A 116 -2.78 -4.67 -23.16
N ARG A 117 -1.70 -4.49 -23.94
CA ARG A 117 -1.45 -3.33 -24.81
C ARG A 117 -2.64 -3.23 -25.77
N GLY A 118 -3.60 -2.36 -25.45
CA GLY A 118 -4.56 -1.91 -26.45
C GLY A 118 -3.77 -1.22 -27.58
N PRO A 119 -4.17 -1.36 -28.84
CA PRO A 119 -3.56 -0.58 -29.91
C PRO A 119 -3.72 0.91 -29.56
N GLY A 120 -2.63 1.67 -29.67
CA GLY A 120 -2.67 3.13 -29.53
C GLY A 120 -3.56 3.76 -30.61
N HIS A 121 -3.79 5.06 -30.54
CA HIS A 121 -4.54 5.77 -31.58
C HIS A 121 -3.84 5.68 -32.95
N THR A 122 -2.51 5.68 -32.99
CA THR A 122 -1.70 5.64 -34.22
C THR A 122 -2.00 4.45 -35.14
N PRO A 123 -1.93 3.17 -34.70
CA PRO A 123 -2.27 2.03 -35.56
C PRO A 123 -3.74 2.02 -35.98
N VAL A 124 -4.65 2.55 -35.16
CA VAL A 124 -6.07 2.68 -35.54
C VAL A 124 -6.23 3.71 -36.66
N VAL A 125 -5.61 4.88 -36.53
CA VAL A 125 -5.64 5.94 -37.55
C VAL A 125 -4.99 5.47 -38.85
N ALA A 126 -3.85 4.78 -38.77
CA ALA A 126 -3.18 4.21 -39.94
C ALA A 126 -4.07 3.18 -40.66
N ALA A 127 -4.75 2.30 -39.91
CA ALA A 127 -5.66 1.32 -40.49
C ALA A 127 -6.90 1.98 -41.12
N VAL A 128 -7.46 3.01 -40.48
CA VAL A 128 -8.56 3.80 -41.05
C VAL A 128 -8.12 4.52 -42.33
N GLY A 129 -6.92 5.12 -42.35
CA GLY A 129 -6.34 5.70 -43.56
C GLY A 129 -6.13 4.68 -44.67
N GLY A 130 -5.64 3.47 -44.33
CA GLY A 130 -5.54 2.34 -45.26
C GLY A 130 -6.89 1.92 -45.82
N MET A 131 -7.95 1.92 -45.01
CA MET A 131 -9.32 1.64 -45.45
C MET A 131 -9.82 2.69 -46.45
N VAL A 132 -9.54 3.97 -46.23
CA VAL A 132 -9.87 5.05 -47.16
C VAL A 132 -9.16 4.85 -48.51
N LEU A 133 -7.87 4.49 -48.48
CA LEU A 133 -7.09 4.21 -49.69
C LEU A 133 -7.63 3.01 -50.47
N VAL A 134 -8.01 1.92 -49.79
CA VAL A 134 -8.56 0.72 -50.43
C VAL A 134 -9.94 0.99 -51.04
N LEU A 135 -10.73 1.91 -50.47
CA LEU A 135 -12.03 2.33 -51.01
C LEU A 135 -11.94 3.39 -52.12
N LEU A 136 -10.79 4.05 -52.29
CA LEU A 136 -10.56 5.11 -53.29
C LEU A 136 -10.97 4.71 -54.72
N PRO A 137 -10.63 3.52 -55.25
CA PRO A 137 -10.99 3.13 -56.62
C PRO A 137 -12.50 3.08 -56.88
N VAL A 138 -13.30 2.76 -55.85
CA VAL A 138 -14.77 2.80 -55.95
C VAL A 138 -15.25 4.24 -56.03
N LEU A 139 -14.68 5.11 -55.20
CA LEU A 139 -15.03 6.53 -55.16
C LEU A 139 -14.63 7.27 -56.45
N THR A 140 -13.57 6.84 -57.11
CA THR A 140 -13.09 7.42 -58.37
C THR A 140 -13.62 6.71 -59.62
N GLY A 141 -14.46 5.68 -59.47
CA GLY A 141 -15.11 4.99 -60.59
C GLY A 141 -14.17 4.13 -61.44
N VAL A 142 -13.10 3.60 -60.86
CA VAL A 142 -12.15 2.71 -61.56
C VAL A 142 -12.82 1.37 -61.88
N GLY A 143 -12.75 0.95 -63.14
CA GLY A 143 -13.24 -0.34 -63.59
C GLY A 143 -12.29 -1.48 -63.21
N PHE A 144 -12.84 -2.60 -62.76
CA PHE A 144 -12.09 -3.82 -62.43
C PHE A 144 -12.42 -4.95 -63.41
N SER A 145 -11.41 -5.75 -63.77
CA SER A 145 -11.65 -7.06 -64.36
C SER A 145 -12.10 -8.04 -63.27
N ALA A 146 -12.77 -9.13 -63.63
CA ALA A 146 -13.23 -10.13 -62.65
C ALA A 146 -12.13 -10.62 -61.67
N PRO A 147 -10.90 -10.97 -62.12
CA PRO A 147 -9.86 -11.38 -61.17
C PRO A 147 -9.36 -10.23 -60.29
N THR A 148 -9.26 -8.99 -60.80
CA THR A 148 -8.80 -7.86 -59.98
C THR A 148 -9.86 -7.43 -58.97
N LEU A 149 -11.14 -7.54 -59.31
CA LEU A 149 -12.25 -7.30 -58.40
C LEU A 149 -12.22 -8.27 -57.21
N ILE A 150 -11.97 -9.56 -57.44
CA ILE A 150 -11.89 -10.57 -56.37
C ILE A 150 -10.73 -10.25 -55.41
N VAL A 151 -9.54 -9.96 -55.93
CA VAL A 151 -8.37 -9.58 -55.11
C VAL A 151 -8.66 -8.31 -54.31
N TRP A 152 -9.27 -7.31 -54.95
CA TRP A 152 -9.63 -6.05 -54.30
C TRP A 152 -10.67 -6.23 -53.18
N LEU A 153 -11.68 -7.08 -53.38
CA LEU A 153 -12.67 -7.41 -52.34
C LEU A 153 -12.02 -8.11 -51.14
N ILE A 154 -11.08 -9.04 -51.37
CA ILE A 154 -10.33 -9.71 -50.29
C ILE A 154 -9.50 -8.70 -49.50
N LEU A 155 -8.78 -7.79 -50.16
CA LEU A 155 -8.00 -6.73 -49.51
C LEU A 155 -8.88 -5.78 -48.70
N THR A 156 -10.04 -5.41 -49.23
CA THR A 156 -11.04 -4.58 -48.55
C THR A 156 -11.57 -5.28 -47.29
N ALA A 157 -11.97 -6.54 -47.41
CA ALA A 157 -12.45 -7.34 -46.28
C ALA A 157 -11.37 -7.51 -45.20
N GLY A 158 -10.12 -7.79 -45.60
CA GLY A 158 -8.98 -7.91 -44.68
C GLY A 158 -8.68 -6.60 -43.94
N THR A 159 -8.67 -5.47 -44.65
CA THR A 159 -8.46 -4.14 -44.06
C THR A 159 -9.60 -3.77 -43.12
N ALA A 160 -10.85 -4.04 -43.50
CA ALA A 160 -12.02 -3.82 -42.65
C ALA A 160 -11.93 -4.62 -41.34
N LEU A 161 -11.51 -5.89 -41.42
CA LEU A 161 -11.38 -6.77 -40.26
C LEU A 161 -10.22 -6.33 -39.35
N LEU A 162 -9.11 -5.85 -39.92
CA LEU A 162 -8.01 -5.23 -39.18
C LEU A 162 -8.45 -3.96 -38.45
N VAL A 163 -9.12 -3.04 -39.15
CA VAL A 163 -9.68 -1.81 -38.56
C VAL A 163 -10.64 -2.16 -37.43
N GLN A 164 -11.57 -3.10 -37.64
CA GLN A 164 -12.53 -3.52 -36.63
C GLN A 164 -11.83 -4.10 -35.40
N ARG A 165 -10.81 -4.94 -35.58
CA ARG A 165 -10.03 -5.52 -34.47
C ARG A 165 -9.27 -4.45 -33.69
N LEU A 166 -8.61 -3.53 -34.38
CA LEU A 166 -7.86 -2.44 -33.76
C LEU A 166 -8.79 -1.46 -33.03
N ALA A 167 -9.90 -1.06 -33.67
CA ALA A 167 -10.89 -0.15 -33.09
C ALA A 167 -11.57 -0.76 -31.84
N ARG A 168 -11.95 -2.05 -31.88
CA ARG A 168 -12.48 -2.76 -30.70
C ARG A 168 -11.47 -2.77 -29.55
N GLY A 169 -10.20 -3.06 -29.85
CA GLY A 169 -9.12 -3.04 -28.86
C GLY A 169 -8.91 -1.65 -28.25
N TYR A 170 -8.89 -0.60 -29.08
CA TYR A 170 -8.76 0.78 -28.63
C TYR A 170 -9.94 1.23 -27.78
N LEU A 171 -11.18 0.96 -28.21
CA LEU A 171 -12.39 1.30 -27.46
C LEU A 171 -12.44 0.57 -26.11
N ALA A 172 -12.05 -0.71 -26.05
CA ALA A 172 -11.98 -1.46 -24.81
C ALA A 172 -10.95 -0.85 -23.84
N ALA A 173 -9.75 -0.52 -24.33
CA ALA A 173 -8.71 0.13 -23.53
C ALA A 173 -9.14 1.52 -23.04
N SER A 174 -9.77 2.32 -23.92
CA SER A 174 -10.27 3.65 -23.59
C SER A 174 -11.38 3.60 -22.52
N ARG A 175 -12.32 2.66 -22.63
CA ARG A 175 -13.36 2.43 -21.62
C ARG A 175 -12.78 2.00 -20.27
N ALA A 176 -11.78 1.11 -20.27
CA ALA A 176 -11.12 0.69 -19.04
C ALA A 176 -10.43 1.86 -18.33
N ARG A 177 -9.73 2.71 -19.09
CA ARG A 177 -9.12 3.95 -18.57
C ARG A 177 -10.15 4.92 -18.01
N ASN A 178 -11.25 5.16 -18.73
CA ASN A 178 -12.30 6.07 -18.26
C ASN A 178 -12.99 5.54 -16.99
N ARG A 179 -13.21 4.23 -16.88
CA ARG A 179 -13.76 3.62 -15.64
C ARG A 179 -12.82 3.79 -14.45
N PHE A 180 -11.53 3.52 -14.65
CA PHE A 180 -10.54 3.71 -13.58
C PHE A 180 -10.44 5.17 -13.15
N ALA A 181 -10.38 6.10 -14.12
CA ALA A 181 -10.35 7.53 -13.84
C ALA A 181 -11.62 8.02 -13.14
N ALA A 182 -12.79 7.46 -13.47
CA ALA A 182 -14.05 7.77 -12.79
C ALA A 182 -14.08 7.26 -11.34
N GLU A 183 -13.41 6.12 -11.05
CA GLU A 183 -13.43 5.49 -9.72
C GLU A 183 -12.35 6.01 -8.78
N PHE A 184 -11.13 6.23 -9.27
CA PHE A 184 -9.97 6.60 -8.45
C PHE A 184 -9.39 7.98 -8.78
N GLY A 185 -9.86 8.62 -9.86
CA GLY A 185 -9.31 9.88 -10.34
C GLY A 185 -7.83 9.77 -10.74
N GLY A 186 -7.09 10.85 -10.54
CA GLY A 186 -5.64 10.91 -10.62
C GLY A 186 -4.93 10.70 -9.28
N LYS A 187 -5.67 10.32 -8.22
CA LYS A 187 -5.14 10.22 -6.86
C LYS A 187 -4.10 9.09 -6.79
N ARG A 188 -2.93 9.41 -6.24
CA ARG A 188 -1.81 8.45 -6.07
C ARG A 188 -1.60 8.02 -4.62
N VAL A 189 -2.03 8.83 -3.67
CA VAL A 189 -1.82 8.63 -2.23
C VAL A 189 -3.18 8.46 -1.55
N PHE A 190 -3.33 7.46 -0.70
CA PHE A 190 -4.57 7.11 -0.01
C PHE A 190 -4.30 6.94 1.49
N GLY A 191 -5.26 7.35 2.32
CA GLY A 191 -5.08 7.39 3.77
C GLY A 191 -4.23 8.58 4.20
N THR A 192 -3.94 8.64 5.49
CA THR A 192 -3.06 9.64 6.11
C THR A 192 -1.95 8.92 6.86
N PRO A 193 -0.68 9.33 6.71
CA PRO A 193 0.39 8.79 7.54
C PRO A 193 0.20 9.25 9.00
N GLY A 194 0.88 8.57 9.92
CA GLY A 194 0.79 8.86 11.35
C GLY A 194 0.81 10.35 11.71
N THR A 195 -0.16 10.75 12.52
CA THR A 195 -0.41 12.14 12.94
C THR A 195 0.14 12.45 14.33
N GLU A 196 0.49 11.42 15.12
CA GLU A 196 0.95 11.57 16.49
C GLU A 196 2.46 11.80 16.57
N THR A 197 2.92 12.46 17.63
CA THR A 197 4.34 12.83 17.77
C THR A 197 5.28 11.62 17.76
N ASP A 198 4.83 10.47 18.26
CA ASP A 198 5.56 9.20 18.30
C ASP A 198 5.54 8.42 16.98
N GLU A 199 4.76 8.86 15.99
CA GLU A 199 4.69 8.27 14.63
C GLU A 199 5.66 8.97 13.66
N LEU A 200 6.77 9.52 14.17
CA LEU A 200 7.78 10.24 13.37
C LEU A 200 8.35 9.38 12.22
N ALA A 201 8.62 8.09 12.48
CA ALA A 201 9.13 7.19 11.46
C ALA A 201 8.15 7.01 10.29
N GLU A 202 6.84 6.95 10.58
CA GLU A 202 5.81 6.86 9.54
C GLU A 202 5.78 8.12 8.67
N ARG A 203 5.88 9.31 9.27
CA ARG A 203 5.95 10.55 8.49
C ARG A 203 7.20 10.62 7.60
N LEU A 204 8.36 10.23 8.13
CA LEU A 204 9.60 10.18 7.36
C LEU A 204 9.50 9.19 6.19
N THR A 205 8.87 8.04 6.41
CA THR A 205 8.63 7.08 5.33
C THR A 205 7.62 7.62 4.33
N ALA A 206 6.52 8.22 4.75
CA ALA A 206 5.53 8.79 3.84
C ALA A 206 6.16 9.83 2.89
N ASP A 207 6.97 10.75 3.43
CA ASP A 207 7.73 11.73 2.64
C ASP A 207 8.69 11.06 1.64
N LEU A 208 9.41 10.00 2.06
CA LEU A 208 10.27 9.20 1.19
C LEU A 208 9.47 8.57 0.03
N LEU A 209 8.34 7.92 0.32
CA LEU A 209 7.51 7.26 -0.69
C LEU A 209 6.94 8.29 -1.67
N GLU A 210 6.43 9.41 -1.18
CA GLU A 210 5.82 10.45 -2.00
C GLU A 210 6.85 11.15 -2.89
N ARG A 211 8.04 11.46 -2.35
CA ARG A 211 9.12 12.12 -3.08
C ARG A 211 9.66 11.26 -4.22
N TYR A 212 9.90 9.98 -3.96
CA TYR A 212 10.60 9.12 -4.91
C TYR A 212 9.67 8.20 -5.71
N LEU A 213 8.80 7.44 -5.04
CA LEU A 213 8.05 6.38 -5.73
C LEU A 213 6.90 6.91 -6.57
N THR A 214 6.39 8.13 -6.33
CA THR A 214 5.38 8.74 -7.20
C THR A 214 5.90 9.06 -8.61
N ARG A 215 7.23 9.00 -8.79
CA ARG A 215 7.87 9.06 -10.12
C ARG A 215 7.41 7.91 -11.01
N LEU A 216 7.16 6.73 -10.43
CA LEU A 216 6.55 5.59 -11.12
C LEU A 216 5.07 5.91 -11.37
N PRO A 217 4.62 6.06 -12.63
CA PRO A 217 3.24 6.48 -12.91
C PRO A 217 2.18 5.51 -12.37
N GLY A 218 2.53 4.22 -12.31
CA GLY A 218 1.72 3.15 -11.75
C GLY A 218 1.74 3.07 -10.22
N ALA A 219 2.65 3.75 -9.52
CA ALA A 219 2.71 3.65 -8.06
C ALA A 219 1.46 4.24 -7.40
N ARG A 220 0.92 3.50 -6.44
CA ARG A 220 -0.18 3.93 -5.56
C ARG A 220 0.25 3.66 -4.13
N ILE A 221 0.28 4.72 -3.34
CA ILE A 221 0.74 4.73 -1.96
C ILE A 221 -0.50 4.70 -1.06
N PHE A 222 -0.46 3.86 -0.04
CA PHE A 222 -1.52 3.69 0.94
C PHE A 222 -0.90 3.84 2.33
N HIS A 223 -1.50 4.65 3.19
CA HIS A 223 -1.11 4.80 4.58
C HIS A 223 -2.19 4.21 5.49
N GLY A 224 -1.77 3.50 6.53
CA GLY A 224 -2.64 2.89 7.53
C GLY A 224 -3.54 1.80 6.96
N LEU A 225 -3.01 0.60 6.74
CA LEU A 225 -3.80 -0.53 6.24
C LEU A 225 -4.18 -1.52 7.34
N SER A 226 -5.39 -2.04 7.25
CA SER A 226 -5.92 -3.08 8.13
C SER A 226 -5.71 -4.48 7.57
N TRP A 227 -5.51 -5.44 8.47
CA TRP A 227 -5.68 -6.85 8.15
C TRP A 227 -7.12 -7.20 7.77
N PRO A 228 -7.36 -8.35 7.12
CA PRO A 228 -8.69 -8.91 7.02
C PRO A 228 -9.34 -8.98 8.42
N ASP A 229 -10.56 -8.45 8.53
CA ASP A 229 -11.36 -8.39 9.77
C ASP A 229 -10.84 -7.50 10.90
N SER A 230 -9.74 -6.76 10.67
CA SER A 230 -9.26 -5.70 11.54
C SER A 230 -9.91 -4.36 11.20
N VAL A 231 -10.06 -3.51 12.20
CA VAL A 231 -10.49 -2.11 12.05
C VAL A 231 -9.36 -1.12 12.37
N PHE A 232 -8.17 -1.65 12.67
CA PHE A 232 -6.99 -0.86 13.01
C PHE A 232 -6.04 -0.79 11.82
N ALA A 233 -5.21 0.25 11.80
CA ALA A 233 -4.03 0.28 10.94
C ALA A 233 -3.00 -0.70 11.52
N ASP A 234 -2.95 -1.91 10.96
CA ASP A 234 -1.98 -2.95 11.32
C ASP A 234 -0.66 -2.80 10.55
N ILE A 235 -0.68 -2.06 9.44
CA ILE A 235 0.45 -1.81 8.54
C ILE A 235 0.55 -0.31 8.29
N ASP A 236 1.74 0.25 8.50
CA ASP A 236 1.97 1.69 8.44
C ASP A 236 1.76 2.19 7.00
N HIS A 237 2.42 1.57 6.02
CA HIS A 237 2.30 1.96 4.61
C HIS A 237 2.28 0.77 3.65
N ALA A 238 1.81 1.00 2.43
CA ALA A 238 1.96 0.07 1.32
C ALA A 238 2.12 0.81 -0.01
N VAL A 239 2.85 0.20 -0.94
CA VAL A 239 2.97 0.71 -2.32
C VAL A 239 2.63 -0.38 -3.32
N LEU A 240 1.64 -0.10 -4.16
CA LEU A 240 1.22 -0.94 -5.28
C LEU A 240 1.76 -0.36 -6.59
N CYS A 241 2.45 -1.18 -7.38
CA CYS A 241 2.80 -0.86 -8.76
C CYS A 241 2.65 -2.13 -9.62
N GLY A 242 1.73 -2.10 -10.58
CA GLY A 242 1.35 -3.26 -11.38
C GLY A 242 0.77 -4.39 -10.54
N LYS A 243 1.43 -5.55 -10.59
CA LYS A 243 1.14 -6.73 -9.75
C LYS A 243 2.10 -6.89 -8.58
N ARG A 244 2.79 -5.83 -8.18
CA ARG A 244 3.73 -5.82 -7.05
C ARG A 244 3.19 -4.94 -5.94
N LEU A 245 3.05 -5.50 -4.75
CA LEU A 245 2.65 -4.79 -3.54
C LEU A 245 3.77 -4.94 -2.52
N VAL A 246 4.29 -3.83 -2.01
CA VAL A 246 5.13 -3.84 -0.81
C VAL A 246 4.31 -3.35 0.38
N LEU A 247 4.35 -4.08 1.49
CA LEU A 247 3.86 -3.65 2.80
C LEU A 247 5.05 -3.13 3.60
N ILE A 248 4.87 -2.03 4.33
CA ILE A 248 5.97 -1.30 4.95
C ILE A 248 5.62 -1.05 6.41
N GLU A 249 6.57 -1.40 7.29
CA GLU A 249 6.58 -0.93 8.68
C GLU A 249 7.74 0.05 8.87
N SER A 250 7.50 1.14 9.58
CA SER A 250 8.43 2.22 9.84
C SER A 250 8.85 2.20 11.31
N LYS A 251 10.14 2.01 11.57
CA LYS A 251 10.67 1.83 12.94
C LYS A 251 11.65 2.93 13.32
N LEU A 252 11.46 3.50 14.51
CA LEU A 252 12.44 4.37 15.16
C LEU A 252 13.17 3.57 16.24
N TRP A 253 14.40 3.14 15.95
CA TRP A 253 15.20 2.28 16.83
C TRP A 253 16.63 2.79 17.00
N LEU A 254 17.31 2.30 18.05
CA LEU A 254 18.65 2.73 18.38
C LEU A 254 19.65 2.44 17.23
N PRO A 255 20.63 3.33 16.95
CA PRO A 255 21.69 3.08 15.98
C PRO A 255 22.38 1.71 16.13
N GLY A 256 22.74 1.08 15.03
CA GLY A 256 23.37 -0.24 14.98
C GLY A 256 23.10 -0.97 13.68
N HIS A 257 23.69 -2.15 13.56
CA HIS A 257 23.48 -3.05 12.45
C HIS A 257 22.26 -3.94 12.70
N TYR A 258 21.29 -3.96 11.78
CA TYR A 258 20.11 -4.81 11.86
C TYR A 258 20.09 -5.82 10.71
N GLU A 259 19.80 -7.06 11.05
CA GLU A 259 19.81 -8.19 10.13
C GLU A 259 18.73 -9.18 10.58
N THR A 260 18.38 -10.13 9.72
CA THR A 260 17.45 -11.21 10.06
C THR A 260 18.24 -12.51 10.08
N ASP A 261 18.02 -13.38 11.07
CA ASP A 261 18.58 -14.74 11.03
C ASP A 261 17.78 -15.67 10.09
N ASP A 262 18.29 -16.88 9.85
CA ASP A 262 17.65 -17.91 9.01
C ASP A 262 16.21 -18.26 9.44
N ASP A 263 15.88 -18.06 10.72
CA ASP A 263 14.55 -18.31 11.29
C ASP A 263 13.60 -17.09 11.13
N GLY A 264 14.06 -16.00 10.50
CA GLY A 264 13.30 -14.77 10.34
C GLY A 264 13.29 -13.89 11.59
N ARG A 265 14.15 -14.14 12.59
CA ARG A 265 14.24 -13.33 13.81
C ARG A 265 15.16 -12.15 13.59
N LEU A 266 14.73 -10.99 14.08
CA LEU A 266 15.51 -9.77 14.00
C LEU A 266 16.69 -9.81 14.99
N LEU A 267 17.88 -9.50 14.48
CA LEU A 267 19.09 -9.30 15.25
C LEU A 267 19.49 -7.82 15.21
N ARG A 268 20.19 -7.36 16.26
CA ARG A 268 20.91 -6.08 16.27
C ARG A 268 22.32 -6.31 16.77
N ASN A 269 23.31 -5.98 15.93
CA ASN A 269 24.73 -6.22 16.19
C ASN A 269 25.00 -7.71 16.56
N GLY A 270 24.45 -8.65 15.79
CA GLY A 270 24.61 -10.10 16.01
C GLY A 270 23.89 -10.67 17.24
N ARG A 271 23.01 -9.91 17.90
CA ARG A 271 22.25 -10.38 19.08
C ARG A 271 20.75 -10.28 18.84
N ALA A 272 19.99 -11.24 19.37
CA ALA A 272 18.54 -11.22 19.34
C ALA A 272 17.97 -9.86 19.76
N PHE A 273 17.27 -9.20 18.83
CA PHE A 273 16.70 -7.89 19.07
C PHE A 273 15.47 -8.01 19.97
N ARG A 274 15.43 -7.18 21.02
CA ARG A 274 14.32 -7.14 22.01
C ARG A 274 13.66 -5.76 22.10
N GLY A 275 13.98 -4.86 21.17
CA GLY A 275 13.52 -3.46 21.18
C GLY A 275 12.11 -3.25 20.57
N GLY A 276 11.46 -4.33 20.15
CA GLY A 276 10.12 -4.33 19.55
C GLY A 276 9.94 -5.53 18.64
N GLY A 277 8.69 -5.95 18.44
CA GLY A 277 8.32 -6.93 17.42
C GLY A 277 7.85 -6.25 16.14
N SER A 278 7.87 -7.00 15.05
CA SER A 278 7.19 -6.67 13.79
C SER A 278 6.15 -7.75 13.53
N ARG A 279 5.00 -7.36 12.95
CA ARG A 279 4.00 -8.33 12.47
C ARG A 279 3.99 -8.38 10.94
N LEU A 280 5.02 -7.83 10.31
CA LEU A 280 5.06 -7.64 8.88
C LEU A 280 5.11 -8.96 8.11
N THR A 281 5.79 -9.97 8.66
CA THR A 281 5.82 -11.32 8.08
C THR A 281 4.42 -11.93 8.03
N GLU A 282 3.65 -11.81 9.11
CA GLU A 282 2.25 -12.23 9.17
C GLU A 282 1.40 -11.39 8.22
N SER A 283 1.57 -10.06 8.20
CA SER A 283 0.88 -9.14 7.29
C SER A 283 1.08 -9.53 5.81
N VAL A 284 2.31 -9.88 5.43
CA VAL A 284 2.63 -10.33 4.07
C VAL A 284 1.90 -11.63 3.75
N ALA A 285 1.87 -12.59 4.67
CA ALA A 285 1.14 -13.85 4.48
C ALA A 285 -0.38 -13.62 4.32
N GLU A 286 -0.95 -12.73 5.14
CA GLU A 286 -2.37 -12.32 5.06
C GLU A 286 -2.71 -11.69 3.71
N TYR A 287 -1.89 -10.75 3.23
CA TYR A 287 -2.12 -10.06 1.96
C TYR A 287 -1.92 -10.97 0.76
N ARG A 288 -0.96 -11.92 0.80
CA ARG A 288 -0.79 -12.94 -0.25
C ARG A 288 -2.05 -13.79 -0.42
N ARG A 289 -2.75 -14.11 0.67
CA ARG A 289 -3.98 -14.89 0.64
C ARG A 289 -5.14 -14.15 -0.02
N ILE A 290 -5.28 -12.85 0.22
CA ILE A 290 -6.38 -12.04 -0.34
C ILE A 290 -6.09 -11.45 -1.73
N LEU A 291 -4.83 -11.46 -2.18
CA LEU A 291 -4.40 -10.94 -3.49
C LEU A 291 -3.73 -12.02 -4.35
N PRO A 292 -4.48 -13.04 -4.81
CA PRO A 292 -3.91 -14.10 -5.63
C PRO A 292 -3.33 -13.55 -6.94
N GLY A 293 -2.07 -13.91 -7.21
CA GLY A 293 -1.34 -13.46 -8.42
C GLY A 293 -0.79 -12.04 -8.36
N VAL A 294 -0.73 -11.45 -7.17
CA VAL A 294 0.06 -10.26 -6.82
C VAL A 294 1.29 -10.72 -6.06
N ALA A 295 2.47 -10.26 -6.46
CA ALA A 295 3.69 -10.47 -5.71
C ALA A 295 3.69 -9.51 -4.51
N VAL A 296 3.63 -10.05 -3.30
CA VAL A 296 3.61 -9.26 -2.06
C VAL A 296 4.94 -9.44 -1.32
N ARG A 297 5.59 -8.33 -0.95
CA ARG A 297 6.81 -8.26 -0.13
C ARG A 297 6.58 -7.39 1.10
N GLY A 298 7.35 -7.62 2.16
CA GLY A 298 7.47 -6.71 3.30
C GLY A 298 8.76 -5.91 3.21
N ALA A 299 8.79 -4.71 3.77
CA ALA A 299 10.01 -3.94 4.01
C ALA A 299 9.90 -3.24 5.37
N MET A 300 10.89 -3.43 6.24
CA MET A 300 10.94 -2.76 7.54
C MET A 300 11.97 -1.64 7.49
N ILE A 301 11.51 -0.41 7.36
CA ILE A 301 12.41 0.75 7.22
C ILE A 301 12.79 1.22 8.62
N VAL A 302 14.09 1.22 8.91
CA VAL A 302 14.62 1.58 10.24
C VAL A 302 15.29 2.94 10.19
N TYR A 303 14.82 3.85 11.06
CA TYR A 303 15.38 5.17 11.31
C TYR A 303 16.08 5.19 12.69
N PRO A 304 17.19 5.93 12.82
CA PRO A 304 17.88 6.07 14.10
C PRO A 304 17.02 6.84 15.12
N SER A 305 16.92 6.36 16.37
CA SER A 305 16.20 7.07 17.45
C SER A 305 17.04 8.12 18.19
N ARG A 306 18.30 8.27 17.79
CA ARG A 306 19.28 9.24 18.31
C ARG A 306 20.43 9.38 17.32
N THR A 307 21.32 10.32 17.55
CA THR A 307 22.56 10.46 16.77
C THR A 307 23.32 9.13 16.68
N GLY A 308 23.60 8.69 15.45
CA GLY A 308 24.35 7.48 15.12
C GLY A 308 23.86 6.81 13.84
N GLU A 309 24.60 5.82 13.38
CA GLU A 309 24.33 5.14 12.11
C GLU A 309 23.44 3.91 12.29
N VAL A 310 22.49 3.73 11.38
CA VAL A 310 21.73 2.49 11.20
C VAL A 310 22.22 1.84 9.92
N THR A 311 22.68 0.61 10.00
CA THR A 311 23.04 -0.21 8.83
C THR A 311 22.20 -1.48 8.82
N THR A 312 22.01 -2.06 7.65
CA THR A 312 21.19 -3.25 7.48
C THR A 312 21.81 -4.23 6.49
N GLU A 313 21.58 -5.52 6.73
CA GLU A 313 21.88 -6.59 5.77
C GLU A 313 20.60 -7.00 5.05
N TYR A 314 20.59 -6.83 3.73
CA TYR A 314 19.45 -7.16 2.89
C TYR A 314 19.55 -8.61 2.38
N GLU A 315 18.53 -9.41 2.70
CA GLU A 315 18.35 -10.74 2.15
C GLU A 315 17.05 -10.81 1.34
N ASP A 316 17.15 -11.03 0.02
CA ASP A 316 16.00 -11.02 -0.90
C ASP A 316 14.94 -12.11 -0.62
N LEU A 317 15.33 -13.17 0.10
CA LEU A 317 14.43 -14.26 0.50
C LEU A 317 13.68 -13.97 1.82
N SER A 318 14.13 -12.99 2.60
CA SER A 318 13.46 -12.61 3.84
C SER A 318 12.07 -12.03 3.51
N PRO A 319 11.01 -12.45 4.21
CA PRO A 319 9.66 -11.95 3.95
C PRO A 319 9.48 -10.47 4.32
N ALA A 320 10.29 -9.96 5.27
CA ALA A 320 10.20 -8.62 5.83
C ALA A 320 11.58 -8.11 6.31
N PRO A 321 12.58 -7.97 5.42
CA PRO A 321 13.93 -7.58 5.82
C PRO A 321 13.96 -6.17 6.43
N PRO A 322 14.81 -5.92 7.44
CA PRO A 322 15.17 -4.58 7.85
C PRO A 322 15.97 -3.89 6.75
N MET A 323 15.67 -2.63 6.48
CA MET A 323 16.34 -1.83 5.45
C MET A 323 16.57 -0.40 5.94
N THR A 324 17.67 0.21 5.50
CA THR A 324 17.78 1.68 5.54
C THR A 324 16.85 2.30 4.49
N PRO A 325 16.47 3.59 4.63
CA PRO A 325 15.67 4.29 3.60
C PRO A 325 16.32 4.25 2.21
N GLU A 326 17.65 4.31 2.15
CA GLU A 326 18.43 4.23 0.91
C GLU A 326 18.36 2.85 0.27
N GLN A 327 18.66 1.79 1.02
CA GLN A 327 18.54 0.42 0.53
C GLN A 327 17.11 0.13 0.06
N PHE A 328 16.09 0.64 0.77
CA PHE A 328 14.69 0.51 0.34
C PHE A 328 14.46 1.11 -1.06
N LEU A 329 14.98 2.30 -1.35
CA LEU A 329 14.79 2.93 -2.65
C LEU A 329 15.54 2.23 -3.78
N HIS A 330 16.74 1.68 -3.52
CA HIS A 330 17.44 0.86 -4.52
C HIS A 330 16.70 -0.45 -4.79
N GLU A 331 16.47 -1.25 -3.75
CA GLU A 331 15.97 -2.62 -3.90
C GLU A 331 14.46 -2.67 -4.20
N ILE A 332 13.65 -2.03 -3.35
CA ILE A 332 12.18 -2.05 -3.51
C ILE A 332 11.75 -1.11 -4.64
N GLY A 333 12.40 0.05 -4.79
CA GLY A 333 12.15 0.94 -5.92
C GLY A 333 12.44 0.24 -7.25
N GLY A 334 13.58 -0.44 -7.39
CA GLY A 334 13.92 -1.24 -8.56
C GLY A 334 12.94 -2.38 -8.82
N TRP A 335 12.57 -3.11 -7.76
CA TRP A 335 11.57 -4.18 -7.85
C TRP A 335 10.20 -3.68 -8.34
N LEU A 336 9.70 -2.55 -7.81
CA LEU A 336 8.45 -1.92 -8.24
C LEU A 336 8.54 -1.40 -9.69
N ALA A 337 9.71 -0.87 -10.08
CA ALA A 337 9.94 -0.28 -11.39
C ALA A 337 9.92 -1.28 -12.55
N ALA A 338 9.92 -2.59 -12.29
CA ALA A 338 9.72 -3.60 -13.31
C ALA A 338 8.30 -3.57 -13.95
N GLU A 339 7.32 -2.90 -13.32
CA GLU A 339 5.97 -2.68 -13.85
C GLU A 339 5.53 -1.20 -13.71
N PRO A 340 6.35 -0.24 -14.18
CA PRO A 340 6.40 1.14 -13.66
C PRO A 340 5.14 1.96 -13.97
N SER A 341 4.42 1.58 -15.02
CA SER A 341 3.25 2.30 -15.53
C SER A 341 2.01 1.42 -15.57
N THR A 342 1.89 0.40 -14.72
CA THR A 342 0.68 -0.46 -14.67
C THR A 342 0.01 -0.40 -13.31
N VAL A 343 -1.33 -0.51 -13.29
CA VAL A 343 -2.12 -0.69 -12.06
C VAL A 343 -3.23 -1.69 -12.34
N ASP A 344 -3.32 -2.74 -11.52
CA ASP A 344 -4.46 -3.65 -11.56
C ASP A 344 -5.64 -3.07 -10.76
N SER A 345 -6.76 -2.79 -11.43
CA SER A 345 -7.91 -2.14 -10.80
C SER A 345 -8.58 -2.99 -9.70
N ALA A 346 -8.53 -4.32 -9.81
CA ALA A 346 -9.11 -5.20 -8.80
C ALA A 346 -8.24 -5.20 -7.54
N THR A 347 -6.92 -5.36 -7.71
CA THR A 347 -5.95 -5.21 -6.61
C THR A 347 -6.05 -3.84 -5.97
N MET A 348 -6.11 -2.77 -6.78
CA MET A 348 -6.26 -1.40 -6.30
C MET A 348 -7.48 -1.25 -5.37
N ARG A 349 -8.64 -1.77 -5.79
CA ARG A 349 -9.86 -1.72 -4.98
C ARG A 349 -9.67 -2.48 -3.68
N THR A 350 -9.19 -3.72 -3.76
CA THR A 350 -8.97 -4.56 -2.56
C THR A 350 -8.01 -3.92 -1.56
N VAL A 351 -6.91 -3.29 -2.02
CA VAL A 351 -5.95 -2.63 -1.13
C VAL A 351 -6.53 -1.32 -0.58
N ARG A 352 -7.18 -0.50 -1.42
CA ARG A 352 -7.84 0.75 -0.99
C ARG A 352 -8.89 0.48 0.09
N ASP A 353 -9.71 -0.56 -0.08
CA ASP A 353 -10.76 -0.89 0.88
C ASP A 353 -10.21 -1.35 2.25
N ARG A 354 -8.88 -1.53 2.38
CA ARG A 354 -8.19 -1.80 3.65
C ARG A 354 -7.60 -0.57 4.31
N VAL A 355 -7.57 0.58 3.64
CA VAL A 355 -7.12 1.84 4.24
C VAL A 355 -8.08 2.22 5.36
N VAL A 356 -7.53 2.40 6.55
CA VAL A 356 -8.27 2.84 7.74
C VAL A 356 -8.38 4.35 7.71
N GLY A 357 -9.54 4.89 8.10
CA GLY A 357 -9.67 6.33 8.31
C GLY A 357 -9.83 7.22 7.07
N GLY A 358 -9.46 6.74 5.88
CA GLY A 358 -9.59 7.49 4.63
C GLY A 358 -11.01 7.46 4.06
N ASN A 359 -11.59 8.63 3.78
CA ASN A 359 -12.78 8.73 2.91
C ASN A 359 -12.48 8.06 1.55
N ALA A 360 -13.41 7.17 1.16
CA ALA A 360 -13.43 6.42 -0.09
C ALA A 360 -13.30 7.28 -1.35
#